data_AF-A0A2G9TA99-F1
#
_entry.id   AF-A0A2G9TA99-F1
#
_cell.length_a   1.000
_cell.length_b   1.000
_cell.length_c   1.000
_cell.angle_alpha   90.00
_cell.angle_beta   90.00
_cell.angle_gamma   90.00
#
_symmetry.space_group_name_H-M   'P 1'
#
loop_
_entity.id
_entity.type
_entity.pdbx_description
1 polymer ?
#
loop_
_entity_poly.entity_id
_entity_poly.type
_entity_poly.pdbx_seq_one_letter_code
_entity_poly.pdbx_strand_id
1 'polypeptide(L)'
;GLANLLNKLYGVRIEEHRVERGEMWDGNIIKLDVFSAEDRFLGTVYLDIDRRSTKAVGDCHFTVRCSKQLKDGSWQTPIVVLSLAICDRNDVDWRSIPVQFTFRISYLGI
;
A
#
# COMPACT_ATOMS: atom_id res chain seq x y z
N GLY A 1 -10.69 11.36 -2.05
CA GLY A 1 -9.79 10.56 -2.89
C GLY A 1 -9.92 9.07 -2.54
N LEU A 2 -8.84 8.30 -2.62
CA LEU A 2 -8.84 6.82 -2.50
C LEU A 2 -9.51 6.28 -1.21
N ALA A 3 -9.26 6.87 -0.05
CA ALA A 3 -9.85 6.42 1.22
C ALA A 3 -11.40 6.38 1.17
N ASN A 4 -12.02 7.43 0.64
CA ASN A 4 -13.47 7.49 0.45
C ASN A 4 -13.97 6.47 -0.59
N LEU A 5 -13.18 6.19 -1.63
CA LEU A 5 -13.52 5.16 -2.61
C LEU A 5 -13.50 3.76 -1.98
N LEU A 6 -12.44 3.42 -1.23
CA LEU A 6 -12.31 2.14 -0.53
C LEU A 6 -13.42 1.96 0.51
N ASN A 7 -13.76 3.02 1.23
CA ASN A 7 -14.89 3.00 2.16
C ASN A 7 -16.22 2.74 1.45
N LYS A 8 -16.50 3.43 0.34
CA LYS A 8 -17.75 3.25 -0.41
C LYS A 8 -17.85 1.89 -1.10
N LEU A 9 -16.76 1.33 -1.59
CA LEU A 9 -16.77 0.07 -2.33
C LEU A 9 -16.67 -1.16 -1.42
N TYR A 10 -15.90 -1.07 -0.32
CA TYR A 10 -15.55 -2.23 0.50
C TYR A 10 -15.89 -2.07 1.98
N GLY A 11 -16.40 -0.91 2.40
CA GLY A 11 -16.70 -0.64 3.81
C GLY A 11 -15.46 -0.59 4.70
N VAL A 12 -14.28 -0.36 4.12
CA VAL A 12 -13.01 -0.33 4.88
C VAL A 12 -12.53 1.11 5.10
N ARG A 13 -11.85 1.32 6.22
CA ARG A 13 -11.11 2.54 6.56
C ARG A 13 -9.62 2.26 6.44
N ILE A 14 -8.86 3.25 6.00
CA ILE A 14 -7.39 3.18 5.96
C ILE A 14 -6.83 4.31 6.81
N GLU A 15 -5.80 4.01 7.59
CA GLU A 15 -5.11 4.97 8.45
C GLU A 15 -3.60 4.89 8.25
N GLU A 16 -2.94 6.04 8.11
CA GLU A 16 -1.49 6.10 8.11
C GLU A 16 -0.96 5.87 9.51
N HIS A 17 -0.05 4.90 9.63
CA HIS A 17 0.66 4.60 10.86
C HIS A 17 2.16 4.85 10.66
N ARG A 18 2.85 5.14 11.77
CA ARG A 18 4.29 5.33 11.75
C ARG A 18 4.97 4.00 11.47
N VAL A 19 5.93 4.02 10.54
CA VAL A 19 6.87 2.90 10.32
C VAL A 19 7.83 2.83 11.51
N GLU A 20 7.94 1.65 12.11
CA GLU A 20 8.85 1.40 13.24
C GLU A 20 10.30 1.19 12.78
N ARG A 21 11.24 1.41 13.70
CA ARG A 21 12.66 1.26 13.39
C ARG A 21 12.98 -0.20 13.04
N GLY A 22 13.45 -0.43 11.82
CA GLY A 22 13.82 -1.76 11.32
C GLY A 22 12.67 -2.55 10.69
N GLU A 23 11.47 -1.97 10.62
CA GLU A 23 10.30 -2.59 9.97
C GLU A 23 10.42 -2.63 8.45
N MET A 24 11.05 -1.61 7.86
CA MET A 24 11.16 -1.42 6.41
C MET A 24 12.59 -1.10 5.97
N TRP A 25 12.84 -1.31 4.68
CA TRP A 25 14.06 -0.84 4.03
C TRP A 25 14.09 0.68 3.92
N ASP A 26 15.26 1.22 3.58
CA ASP A 26 15.47 2.65 3.38
C ASP A 26 14.72 3.19 2.14
N GLY A 27 13.94 4.26 2.34
CA GLY A 27 13.20 4.97 1.29
C GLY A 27 11.95 5.66 1.82
N ASN A 28 11.24 6.37 0.94
CA ASN A 28 9.94 6.95 1.28
C ASN A 28 8.87 5.86 1.29
N ILE A 29 8.58 5.37 2.50
CA ILE A 29 7.59 4.33 2.76
C ILE A 29 6.44 4.90 3.58
N ILE A 30 5.21 4.61 3.16
CA ILE A 30 4.00 4.88 3.94
C ILE A 30 3.43 3.54 4.41
N LYS A 31 3.10 3.45 5.71
CA LYS A 31 2.37 2.30 6.27
C LYS A 31 0.91 2.68 6.43
N LEU A 32 0.02 1.90 5.83
CA LEU A 32 -1.42 2.04 5.94
C LEU A 32 -2.00 0.80 6.64
N ASP A 33 -2.63 1.00 7.78
CA ASP A 33 -3.41 -0.04 8.44
C ASP A 33 -4.87 0.04 7.98
N VAL A 34 -5.45 -1.11 7.67
CA VAL A 34 -6.80 -1.24 7.12
C VAL A 34 -7.73 -1.79 8.19
N PHE A 35 -8.89 -1.16 8.36
CA PHE A 35 -9.89 -1.49 9.37
C PHE A 35 -11.26 -1.69 8.74
N SER A 36 -12.09 -2.56 9.33
CA SER A 36 -13.51 -2.67 8.97
C SER A 36 -14.32 -1.50 9.54
N ALA A 37 -15.61 -1.44 9.17
CA ALA A 37 -16.55 -0.48 9.76
C ALA A 37 -16.70 -0.64 11.28
N GLU A 38 -16.48 -1.86 11.80
CA GLU A 38 -16.53 -2.21 13.23
C GLU A 38 -15.16 -2.13 13.91
N ASP A 39 -14.22 -1.39 13.33
CA ASP A 39 -12.89 -1.13 13.89
C ASP A 39 -11.98 -2.37 14.01
N ARG A 40 -12.33 -3.47 13.32
CA ARG A 40 -11.48 -4.68 13.28
C ARG A 40 -10.31 -4.45 12.33
N PHE A 41 -9.09 -4.69 12.81
CA PHE A 41 -7.89 -4.69 11.97
C PHE A 41 -7.94 -5.81 10.91
N LEU A 42 -7.78 -5.42 9.65
CA LEU A 42 -7.89 -6.30 8.48
C LEU A 42 -6.53 -6.59 7.83
N GLY A 43 -5.49 -5.80 8.09
CA GLY A 43 -4.16 -6.00 7.53
C GLY A 43 -3.43 -4.69 7.26
N THR A 44 -2.19 -4.81 6.79
CA THR A 44 -1.30 -3.67 6.52
C THR A 44 -0.94 -3.60 5.04
N VAL A 45 -0.96 -2.38 4.50
CA VAL A 45 -0.48 -2.06 3.16
C VAL A 45 0.68 -1.07 3.28
N TYR A 46 1.84 -1.45 2.77
CA TYR A 46 2.97 -0.52 2.60
C TYR A 46 2.95 0.08 1.21
N LEU A 47 3.15 1.40 1.12
CA LEU A 47 3.41 2.09 -0.13
C LEU A 47 4.91 2.36 -0.21
N ASP A 48 5.58 1.75 -1.17
CA ASP A 48 6.96 2.07 -1.53
C ASP A 48 6.91 2.94 -2.79
N ILE A 49 7.04 4.26 -2.62
CA ILE A 49 6.76 5.25 -3.67
C ILE A 49 8.01 5.81 -4.38
N ASP A 50 9.21 5.48 -3.88
CA ASP A 50 10.47 5.97 -4.41
C ASP A 50 10.78 5.43 -5.81
N ARG A 51 11.19 6.29 -6.73
CA ARG A 51 11.90 5.89 -7.94
C ARG A 51 13.31 5.46 -7.55
N ARG A 52 13.63 4.18 -7.77
CA ARG A 52 14.98 3.62 -7.58
C ARG A 52 15.31 2.66 -8.70
N SER A 53 16.54 2.71 -9.21
CA SER A 53 17.02 1.85 -10.30
C SER A 53 16.98 0.35 -9.96
N THR A 54 16.92 0.01 -8.67
CA THR A 54 16.82 -1.35 -8.15
C THR A 54 15.39 -1.88 -8.07
N LYS A 55 14.36 -1.05 -8.31
CA LYS A 55 12.96 -1.54 -8.41
C LYS A 55 12.78 -2.32 -9.71
N ALA A 56 11.96 -3.37 -9.64
CA ALA A 56 11.47 -4.05 -10.84
C ALA A 56 10.83 -3.03 -11.80
N VAL A 57 10.85 -3.33 -13.11
CA VAL A 57 10.65 -2.40 -14.23
C VAL A 57 9.26 -1.73 -14.28
N GLY A 58 8.34 -2.03 -13.35
CA GLY A 58 7.02 -1.40 -13.32
C GLY A 58 6.32 -1.43 -11.96
N ASP A 59 5.22 -0.68 -11.88
CA ASP A 59 4.34 -0.63 -10.72
C ASP A 59 3.71 -2.00 -10.46
N CYS A 60 3.75 -2.46 -9.23
CA CYS A 60 3.31 -3.80 -8.86
C CYS A 60 2.88 -3.90 -7.41
N HIS A 61 2.18 -4.99 -7.09
CA HIS A 61 1.92 -5.39 -5.73
C HIS A 61 2.71 -6.66 -5.38
N PHE A 62 3.14 -6.75 -4.13
CA PHE A 62 3.73 -7.94 -3.55
C PHE A 62 2.96 -8.35 -2.31
N THR A 63 2.66 -9.63 -2.19
CA THR A 63 2.14 -10.20 -0.95
C THR A 63 3.32 -10.66 -0.11
N VAL A 64 3.57 -9.95 1.00
CA VAL A 64 4.61 -10.32 1.99
C VAL A 64 4.09 -11.42 2.91
N ARG A 65 2.81 -11.33 3.27
CA ARG A 65 2.15 -12.29 4.14
C ARG A 65 0.71 -12.50 3.68
N CYS A 66 0.34 -13.75 3.42
CA CYS A 66 -1.04 -14.10 3.08
C CYS A 66 -1.93 -14.11 4.33
N SER A 67 -3.21 -13.80 4.14
CA SER A 67 -4.27 -14.09 5.10
C SER A 67 -4.40 -15.59 5.29
N LYS A 68 -4.42 -16.08 6.54
CA LYS A 68 -4.54 -17.51 6.83
C LYS A 68 -5.00 -17.79 8.27
N GLN A 69 -5.79 -18.85 8.46
CA GLN A 69 -5.98 -19.44 9.79
C GLN A 69 -4.73 -20.21 10.23
N LEU A 70 -4.24 -19.89 11.42
CA LEU A 70 -3.11 -20.57 12.05
C LEU A 70 -3.58 -21.87 12.73
N LYS A 71 -2.61 -22.71 13.12
CA LYS A 71 -2.90 -24.03 13.72
C LYS A 71 -3.63 -23.92 15.07
N ASP A 72 -3.42 -22.82 15.78
CA ASP A 72 -4.06 -22.52 17.06
C ASP A 72 -5.49 -21.95 16.89
N GLY A 73 -5.99 -21.86 15.65
CA GLY A 73 -7.31 -21.32 15.33
C GLY A 73 -7.35 -19.79 15.16
N SER A 74 -6.28 -19.07 15.52
CA SER A 74 -6.18 -17.63 15.33
C SER A 74 -6.06 -17.25 13.84
N TRP A 75 -6.37 -16.00 13.50
CA TRP A 75 -6.29 -15.51 12.12
C TRP A 75 -5.11 -14.57 11.92
N GLN A 76 -4.26 -14.90 10.94
CA GLN A 76 -3.17 -14.04 10.50
C GLN A 76 -3.68 -13.06 9.45
N THR A 77 -3.52 -11.75 9.69
CA THR A 77 -3.89 -10.72 8.73
C THR A 77 -2.86 -10.59 7.60
N PRO A 78 -3.26 -10.22 6.37
CA PRO A 78 -2.35 -10.04 5.26
C PRO A 78 -1.42 -8.83 5.44
N ILE A 79 -0.26 -8.90 4.78
CA ILE A 79 0.66 -7.77 4.56
C ILE A 79 0.94 -7.68 3.07
N VAL A 80 0.65 -6.52 2.48
CA VAL A 80 0.85 -6.23 1.06
C VAL A 80 1.77 -5.01 0.91
N VAL A 81 2.61 -5.02 -0.12
CA VAL A 81 3.41 -3.87 -0.54
C VAL A 81 2.94 -3.43 -1.92
N LEU A 82 2.62 -2.15 -2.08
CA LEU A 82 2.46 -1.51 -3.37
C LEU A 82 3.78 -0.81 -3.70
N SER A 83 4.51 -1.34 -4.68
CA SER A 83 5.70 -0.70 -5.21
C SER A 83 5.30 0.18 -6.38
N LEU A 84 5.37 1.48 -6.16
CA LEU A 84 4.98 2.52 -7.12
C LEU A 84 6.18 3.41 -7.40
N ALA A 85 6.41 3.77 -8.65
CA ALA A 85 7.49 4.68 -9.05
C ALA A 85 6.93 6.11 -9.20
N ILE A 86 6.61 6.78 -8.08
CA ILE A 86 5.89 8.07 -8.12
C ILE A 86 6.82 9.26 -7.85
N CYS A 87 7.64 9.22 -6.80
CA CYS A 87 8.47 10.35 -6.36
C CYS A 87 9.96 10.07 -6.59
N ASP A 88 10.75 11.09 -6.89
CA ASP A 88 12.21 10.96 -6.86
C ASP A 88 12.71 11.11 -5.42
N ARG A 89 13.78 10.39 -5.07
CA ARG A 89 14.31 10.35 -3.69
C ARG A 89 14.71 11.73 -3.14
N ASN A 90 14.99 12.70 -4.03
CA ASN A 90 15.38 14.06 -3.66
C ASN A 90 14.20 14.99 -3.41
N ASP A 91 12.96 14.53 -3.61
CA ASP A 91 11.76 15.30 -3.35
C ASP A 91 11.57 15.50 -1.84
N VAL A 92 12.09 16.61 -1.33
CA VAL A 92 12.07 17.01 0.09
C VAL A 92 10.67 17.16 0.67
N ASP A 93 9.66 17.30 -0.18
CA ASP A 93 8.25 17.37 0.23
C ASP A 93 7.39 16.39 -0.58
N TRP A 94 7.85 15.14 -0.68
CA TRP A 94 7.13 14.08 -1.39
C TRP A 94 5.69 13.86 -0.88
N ARG A 95 5.37 14.28 0.35
CA ARG A 95 4.01 14.23 0.92
C ARG A 95 3.06 15.25 0.30
N SER A 96 3.57 16.35 -0.26
CA SER A 96 2.75 17.35 -0.95
C SER A 96 2.67 17.10 -2.47
N ILE A 97 3.41 16.13 -2.99
CA ILE A 97 3.37 15.78 -4.41
C ILE A 97 1.98 15.24 -4.77
N PRO A 98 1.27 15.86 -5.73
CA PRO A 98 -0.01 15.35 -6.18
C PRO A 98 0.18 13.99 -6.85
N VAL A 99 -0.38 12.94 -6.23
CA VAL A 99 -0.40 11.61 -6.84
C VAL A 99 -1.35 11.61 -8.04
N GLN A 100 -0.82 11.83 -9.23
CA GLN A 100 -1.57 11.66 -10.48
C GLN A 100 -1.63 10.18 -10.84
N PHE A 101 -2.73 9.53 -10.46
CA PHE A 101 -3.07 8.21 -11.00
C PHE A 101 -3.53 8.35 -12.46
N THR A 102 -2.61 8.21 -13.40
CA THR A 102 -2.97 8.06 -14.82
C THR A 102 -3.35 6.61 -15.06
N PHE A 103 -4.64 6.30 -14.95
CA PHE A 103 -5.17 5.00 -15.39
C PHE A 103 -5.13 4.95 -16.91
N ARG A 104 -4.13 4.28 -17.50
CA ARG A 104 -4.24 3.82 -18.89
C ARG A 104 -4.97 2.48 -18.89
N ILE A 105 -6.29 2.53 -19.09
CA ILE A 105 -7.02 1.35 -19.56
C ILE A 105 -6.68 1.20 -21.05
N SER A 106 -5.66 0.42 -21.35
CA SER A 106 -5.44 -0.07 -22.70
C SER A 106 -6.56 -1.08 -22.98
N TYR A 107 -7.60 -0.65 -23.70
CA TYR A 107 -8.49 -1.59 -24.36
C TYR A 107 -7.65 -2.35 -25.40
N LEU A 108 -7.18 -3.55 -25.06
CA LEU A 108 -6.90 -4.55 -26.08
C LEU A 108 -8.27 -4.97 -26.63
N GLY A 109 -8.69 -4.29 -27.69
CA GLY A 109 -9.75 -4.77 -28.54
C GLY A 109 -9.26 -6.01 -29.25
N ILE A 110 -10.09 -7.08 -29.17
CA ILE A 110 -10.10 -8.33 -29.94
C ILE A 110 -8.81 -9.16 -29.97
#